data_AF-A0A537P6C2-F1
#
_entry.id   AF-A0A537P6C2-F1
#
_cell.length_a   1.000
_cell.length_b   1.000
_cell.length_c   1.000
_cell.angle_alpha   90.00
_cell.angle_beta   90.00
_cell.angle_gamma   90.00
#
_symmetry.space_group_name_H-M   'P 1'
#
loop_
_entity.id
_entity.type
_entity.pdbx_description
1 polymer ?
#
loop_
_entity_poly.entity_id
_entity_poly.type
_entity_poly.pdbx_seq_one_letter_code
_entity_poly.pdbx_strand_id
1 'polypeptide(L)'
;TLPETLCAHAGAAIFGGPMSANDCDAFIRDETDWIAIPLKEKKPFLGICLGAQMLSRHLGGKVTAHDEGLVEIGYYPLSSTEAGSKLGQWPSQVYHWHREGFTLTQGCELLATGETFANQAFRYDGSAYGLQFHPEVTRLMMHRWSVTGAHRFVLKGAQHGSEHLSGQILYDAPVRNWLSGFLDHWLQPAETAAQAA
;
A
#
# COMPACT_ATOMS: atom_id res chain seq x y z
N THR A 1 -14.26 17.82 -6.71
CA THR A 1 -12.94 18.48 -6.55
C THR A 1 -12.30 17.94 -5.30
N LEU A 2 -10.97 17.91 -5.24
CA LEU A 2 -10.26 17.45 -4.04
C LEU A 2 -10.36 18.52 -2.93
N PRO A 3 -10.42 18.13 -1.64
CA PRO A 3 -10.53 19.09 -0.53
C PRO A 3 -9.30 20.01 -0.42
N GLU A 4 -9.49 21.29 -0.13
CA GLU A 4 -8.35 22.21 0.10
C GLU A 4 -7.72 22.05 1.49
N THR A 5 -8.37 21.32 2.39
CA THR A 5 -7.93 21.06 3.77
C THR A 5 -8.59 19.79 4.34
N LEU A 6 -7.99 19.20 5.38
CA LEU A 6 -8.55 18.09 6.14
C LEU A 6 -9.11 18.51 7.51
N CYS A 7 -9.41 19.80 7.75
CA CYS A 7 -10.00 20.26 9.02
C CYS A 7 -11.22 19.44 9.50
N ALA A 8 -12.10 19.02 8.58
CA ALA A 8 -13.29 18.23 8.87
C ALA A 8 -13.07 16.69 8.79
N HIS A 9 -11.83 16.24 8.59
CA HIS A 9 -11.49 14.84 8.36
C HIS A 9 -10.43 14.36 9.37
N ALA A 10 -10.55 13.10 9.79
CA ALA A 10 -9.57 12.46 10.66
C ALA A 10 -8.29 12.07 9.88
N GLY A 11 -8.42 11.78 8.59
CA GLY A 11 -7.32 11.40 7.70
C GLY A 11 -7.81 11.22 6.27
N ALA A 12 -6.90 10.80 5.39
CA ALA A 12 -7.18 10.55 3.98
C ALA A 12 -6.54 9.23 3.52
N ALA A 13 -7.22 8.52 2.62
CA ALA A 13 -6.67 7.33 1.98
C ALA A 13 -6.83 7.40 0.45
N ILE A 14 -5.79 7.01 -0.28
CA ILE A 14 -5.81 6.83 -1.74
C ILE A 14 -5.59 5.33 -2.02
N PHE A 15 -6.54 4.73 -2.71
CA PHE A 15 -6.54 3.30 -3.04
C PHE A 15 -5.77 2.99 -4.33
N GLY A 16 -5.70 1.70 -4.65
CA GLY A 16 -5.13 1.22 -5.91
C GLY A 16 -5.98 1.60 -7.14
N GLY A 17 -5.36 1.51 -8.31
CA GLY A 17 -6.00 1.69 -9.61
C GLY A 17 -5.25 0.95 -10.72
N PRO A 18 -5.85 0.77 -11.91
CA PRO A 18 -5.18 0.10 -13.02
C PRO A 18 -4.10 0.95 -13.72
N MET A 19 -4.01 2.23 -13.37
CA MET A 19 -3.07 3.23 -13.88
C MET A 19 -1.67 3.03 -13.31
N SER A 20 -0.66 3.59 -13.99
CA SER A 20 0.64 3.84 -13.40
C SER A 20 0.63 5.18 -12.67
N ALA A 21 1.39 5.28 -11.58
CA ALA A 21 1.67 6.58 -10.97
C ALA A 21 2.41 7.51 -11.94
N ASN A 22 3.01 7.00 -13.02
CA ASN A 22 3.72 7.74 -14.06
C ASN A 22 2.84 8.24 -15.21
N ASP A 23 1.55 7.86 -15.23
CA ASP A 23 0.64 8.24 -16.31
C ASP A 23 0.45 9.78 -16.37
N CYS A 24 0.22 10.30 -17.57
CA CYS A 24 0.09 11.74 -17.82
C CYS A 24 -1.34 12.26 -17.60
N ASP A 25 -2.25 11.42 -17.13
CA ASP A 25 -3.63 11.81 -16.85
C ASP A 25 -3.68 12.91 -15.79
N ALA A 26 -4.53 13.91 -16.03
CA ALA A 26 -4.62 15.08 -15.14
C ALA A 26 -4.92 14.69 -13.70
N PHE A 27 -5.83 13.73 -13.47
CA PHE A 27 -6.19 13.31 -12.12
C PHE A 27 -5.03 12.60 -11.39
N ILE A 28 -4.13 11.90 -12.09
CA ILE A 28 -2.95 11.27 -11.47
C ILE A 28 -2.02 12.35 -10.90
N ARG A 29 -1.74 13.39 -11.69
CA ARG A 29 -0.98 14.55 -11.22
C ARG A 29 -1.71 15.26 -10.09
N ASP A 30 -2.98 15.59 -10.29
CA ASP A 30 -3.74 16.39 -9.34
C ASP A 30 -3.90 15.68 -7.98
N GLU A 31 -4.12 14.37 -7.96
CA GLU A 31 -4.17 13.56 -6.74
C GLU A 31 -2.79 13.38 -6.10
N THR A 32 -1.71 13.26 -6.89
CA THR A 32 -0.34 13.18 -6.36
C THR A 32 0.08 14.50 -5.71
N ASP A 33 -0.23 15.64 -6.34
CA ASP A 33 0.07 16.97 -5.79
C ASP A 33 -0.76 17.24 -4.53
N TRP A 34 -2.01 16.76 -4.50
CA TRP A 34 -2.92 16.89 -3.36
C TRP A 34 -2.40 16.25 -2.08
N ILE A 35 -1.55 15.22 -2.16
CA ILE A 35 -0.89 14.58 -1.00
C ILE A 35 -0.14 15.61 -0.14
N ALA A 36 0.29 16.75 -0.69
CA ALA A 36 0.89 17.84 0.07
C ALA A 36 0.00 18.33 1.24
N ILE A 37 -1.33 18.29 1.08
CA ILE A 37 -2.28 18.81 2.07
C ILE A 37 -2.26 17.97 3.36
N PRO A 38 -2.56 16.65 3.34
CA PRO A 38 -2.47 15.84 4.56
C PRO A 38 -1.09 15.89 5.20
N LEU A 39 -0.01 15.88 4.41
CA LEU A 39 1.35 15.93 4.94
C LEU A 39 1.65 17.25 5.65
N LYS A 40 1.32 18.39 5.03
CA LYS A 40 1.50 19.72 5.62
C LYS A 40 0.69 19.91 6.89
N GLU A 41 -0.53 19.37 6.92
CA GLU A 41 -1.42 19.44 8.08
C GLU A 41 -1.11 18.38 9.15
N LYS A 42 -0.11 17.50 8.91
CA LYS A 42 0.24 16.36 9.77
C LYS A 42 -0.97 15.47 10.10
N LYS A 43 -1.82 15.28 9.10
CA LYS A 43 -3.01 14.43 9.18
C LYS A 43 -2.68 13.03 8.67
N PRO A 44 -3.24 11.98 9.31
CA PRO A 44 -3.10 10.60 8.84
C PRO A 44 -3.36 10.46 7.34
N PHE A 45 -2.38 9.90 6.63
CA PHE A 45 -2.47 9.59 5.21
C PHE A 45 -2.15 8.12 4.96
N LEU A 46 -2.93 7.46 4.11
CA LEU A 46 -2.71 6.07 3.73
C LEU A 46 -2.77 5.91 2.21
N GLY A 47 -1.65 5.56 1.60
CA GLY A 47 -1.59 5.12 0.21
C GLY A 47 -1.60 3.60 0.13
N ILE A 48 -2.48 3.03 -0.70
CA ILE A 48 -2.54 1.59 -0.99
C ILE A 48 -2.27 1.37 -2.47
N CYS A 49 -1.33 0.48 -2.79
CA CYS A 49 -0.90 0.14 -4.15
C CYS A 49 -0.53 1.39 -4.97
N LEU A 50 -1.35 1.81 -5.93
CA LEU A 50 -1.16 3.07 -6.67
C LEU A 50 -1.04 4.27 -5.72
N GLY A 51 -1.84 4.35 -4.65
CA GLY A 51 -1.72 5.43 -3.67
C GLY A 51 -0.38 5.46 -2.94
N ALA A 52 0.23 4.29 -2.68
CA ALA A 52 1.57 4.21 -2.09
C ALA A 52 2.66 4.68 -3.08
N GLN A 53 2.48 4.33 -4.35
CA GLN A 53 3.35 4.79 -5.43
C GLN A 53 3.24 6.31 -5.62
N MET A 54 2.02 6.87 -5.59
CA MET A 54 1.80 8.32 -5.65
C MET A 54 2.44 9.04 -4.46
N LEU A 55 2.32 8.49 -3.23
CA LEU A 55 3.01 9.03 -2.07
C LEU A 55 4.54 9.01 -2.26
N SER A 56 5.11 7.89 -2.71
CA SER A 56 6.54 7.81 -3.01
C SER A 56 6.95 8.87 -4.05
N ARG A 57 6.21 9.01 -5.16
CA ARG A 57 6.47 10.03 -6.19
C ARG A 57 6.41 11.44 -5.64
N HIS A 58 5.39 11.75 -4.83
CA HIS A 58 5.23 13.03 -4.18
C HIS A 58 6.47 13.38 -3.33
N LEU A 59 7.03 12.39 -2.64
CA LEU A 59 8.23 12.51 -1.81
C LEU A 59 9.55 12.47 -2.61
N GLY A 60 9.48 12.53 -3.95
CA GLY A 60 10.64 12.52 -4.86
C GLY A 60 11.17 11.12 -5.21
N GLY A 61 10.44 10.07 -4.85
CA GLY A 61 10.74 8.69 -5.24
C GLY A 61 10.43 8.41 -6.72
N LYS A 62 10.90 7.25 -7.18
CA LYS A 62 10.64 6.72 -8.53
C LYS A 62 9.71 5.53 -8.44
N VAL A 63 8.87 5.38 -9.45
CA VAL A 63 7.99 4.22 -9.64
C VAL A 63 8.39 3.56 -10.95
N THR A 64 8.75 2.28 -10.90
CA THR A 64 9.25 1.55 -12.07
C THR A 64 8.81 0.10 -12.06
N ALA A 65 8.66 -0.48 -13.26
CA ALA A 65 8.56 -1.92 -13.41
C ALA A 65 9.82 -2.62 -12.87
N HIS A 66 9.67 -3.91 -12.53
CA HIS A 66 10.82 -4.74 -12.19
C HIS A 66 11.69 -4.98 -13.44
N ASP A 67 13.03 -4.91 -13.30
CA ASP A 67 13.97 -5.01 -14.43
C ASP A 67 13.82 -6.33 -15.23
N GLU A 68 13.51 -7.42 -14.53
CA GLU A 68 13.22 -8.74 -15.14
C GLU A 68 11.77 -8.95 -15.59
N GLY A 69 10.92 -7.92 -15.53
CA GLY A 69 9.49 -8.02 -15.86
C GLY A 69 8.66 -8.88 -14.89
N LEU A 70 9.16 -9.07 -13.65
CA LEU A 70 8.43 -9.77 -12.59
C LEU A 70 7.27 -8.92 -12.05
N VAL A 71 6.20 -9.61 -11.66
CA VAL A 71 5.00 -9.01 -11.07
C VAL A 71 4.59 -9.76 -9.80
N GLU A 72 3.88 -9.08 -8.90
CA GLU A 72 3.21 -9.71 -7.76
C GLU A 72 1.70 -9.60 -7.96
N ILE A 73 1.07 -10.70 -8.38
CA ILE A 73 -0.37 -10.83 -8.61
C ILE A 73 -0.82 -12.14 -7.94
N GLY A 74 -1.32 -12.04 -6.70
CA GLY A 74 -1.50 -13.20 -5.82
C GLY A 74 -1.10 -12.96 -4.36
N TYR A 75 -0.92 -14.02 -3.59
CA TYR A 75 -0.43 -13.97 -2.20
C TYR A 75 1.08 -14.20 -2.14
N TYR A 76 1.84 -13.24 -1.58
CA TYR A 76 3.30 -13.34 -1.50
C TYR A 76 3.81 -13.13 -0.07
N PRO A 77 4.99 -13.70 0.26
CA PRO A 77 5.61 -13.53 1.56
C PRO A 77 5.89 -12.05 1.88
N LEU A 78 5.64 -11.68 3.12
CA LEU A 78 5.94 -10.35 3.66
C LEU A 78 6.83 -10.48 4.90
N SER A 79 7.90 -9.70 4.93
CA SER A 79 8.82 -9.64 6.08
C SER A 79 8.80 -8.25 6.69
N SER A 80 8.49 -8.13 7.98
CA SER A 80 8.62 -6.84 8.66
C SER A 80 10.08 -6.51 8.96
N THR A 81 10.42 -5.22 8.91
CA THR A 81 11.69 -4.72 9.41
C THR A 81 11.65 -4.57 10.94
N GLU A 82 12.77 -4.19 11.56
CA GLU A 82 12.78 -3.81 12.97
C GLU A 82 11.81 -2.64 13.26
N ALA A 83 11.69 -1.68 12.35
CA ALA A 83 10.74 -0.59 12.50
C ALA A 83 9.29 -1.07 12.37
N GLY A 84 9.02 -1.96 11.40
CA GLY A 84 7.70 -2.55 11.21
C GLY A 84 7.25 -3.38 12.42
N SER A 85 8.14 -4.20 13.01
CA SER A 85 7.79 -5.07 14.13
C SER A 85 7.36 -4.31 15.40
N LYS A 86 7.81 -3.06 15.55
CA LYS A 86 7.36 -2.14 16.62
C LYS A 86 5.89 -1.73 16.48
N LEU A 87 5.30 -1.88 15.29
CA LEU A 87 3.87 -1.61 15.05
C LEU A 87 2.98 -2.85 15.31
N GLY A 88 3.58 -3.96 15.72
CA GLY A 88 2.87 -5.20 16.03
C GLY A 88 3.24 -6.36 15.10
N GLN A 89 2.47 -7.44 15.19
CA GLN A 89 2.71 -8.66 14.42
C GLN A 89 2.16 -8.52 12.99
N TRP A 90 3.05 -8.61 12.00
CA TRP A 90 2.68 -8.56 10.59
C TRP A 90 2.25 -9.95 10.07
N PRO A 91 1.32 -10.01 9.11
CA PRO A 91 0.98 -11.25 8.42
C PRO A 91 2.18 -11.76 7.61
N SER A 92 2.37 -13.07 7.54
CA SER A 92 3.46 -13.69 6.77
C SER A 92 3.22 -13.68 5.27
N GLN A 93 1.97 -13.51 4.84
CA GLN A 93 1.52 -13.51 3.44
C GLN A 93 0.46 -12.42 3.28
N VAL A 94 0.57 -11.62 2.22
CA VAL A 94 -0.40 -10.57 1.89
C VAL A 94 -0.76 -10.61 0.41
N TYR A 95 -1.86 -9.98 0.03
CA TYR A 95 -2.34 -9.99 -1.35
C TYR A 95 -1.76 -8.83 -2.16
N HIS A 96 -1.23 -9.10 -3.34
CA HIS A 96 -0.66 -8.13 -4.25
C HIS A 96 -1.40 -8.15 -5.58
N TRP A 97 -1.47 -6.98 -6.22
CA TRP A 97 -1.89 -6.85 -7.61
C TRP A 97 -1.18 -5.69 -8.28
N HIS A 98 0.13 -5.83 -8.50
CA HIS A 98 0.94 -4.75 -9.07
C HIS A 98 2.07 -5.28 -9.96
N ARG A 99 2.62 -4.36 -10.77
CA ARG A 99 3.72 -4.64 -11.73
C ARG A 99 4.87 -3.65 -11.60
N GLU A 100 4.73 -2.69 -10.68
CA GLU A 100 5.66 -1.59 -10.49
C GLU A 100 5.92 -1.47 -8.99
N GLY A 101 7.19 -1.30 -8.63
CA GLY A 101 7.58 -0.95 -7.28
C GLY A 101 7.89 0.54 -7.19
N PHE A 102 8.24 0.97 -5.99
CA PHE A 102 8.68 2.34 -5.74
C PHE A 102 9.98 2.38 -4.95
N THR A 103 10.71 3.49 -5.06
CA THR A 103 11.88 3.78 -4.22
C THR A 103 11.50 4.61 -3.00
N LEU A 104 12.28 4.49 -1.94
CA LEU A 104 12.16 5.34 -0.76
C LEU A 104 13.18 6.48 -0.81
N THR A 105 12.77 7.66 -0.36
CA THR A 105 13.63 8.85 -0.23
C THR A 105 13.96 9.14 1.24
N GLN A 106 14.81 10.13 1.48
CA GLN A 106 15.19 10.52 2.84
C GLN A 106 13.95 10.90 3.67
N GLY A 107 13.89 10.38 4.91
CA GLY A 107 12.75 10.59 5.82
C GLY A 107 11.68 9.50 5.72
N CYS A 108 11.76 8.60 4.74
CA CYS A 108 10.96 7.38 4.73
C CYS A 108 11.61 6.30 5.60
N GLU A 109 10.80 5.65 6.43
CA GLU A 109 11.18 4.49 7.22
C GLU A 109 10.52 3.24 6.62
N LEU A 110 11.34 2.28 6.20
CA LEU A 110 10.88 1.01 5.63
C LEU A 110 10.33 0.11 6.75
N LEU A 111 9.08 -0.34 6.59
CA LEU A 111 8.36 -1.14 7.58
C LEU A 111 8.25 -2.61 7.19
N ALA A 112 8.13 -2.91 5.90
CA ALA A 112 8.06 -4.28 5.40
C ALA A 112 8.70 -4.41 4.03
N THR A 113 9.27 -5.60 3.80
CA THR A 113 9.97 -6.00 2.58
C THR A 113 9.36 -7.26 1.97
N GLY A 114 9.60 -7.43 0.67
CA GLY A 114 9.24 -8.63 -0.08
C GLY A 114 10.44 -9.13 -0.89
N GLU A 115 10.33 -10.33 -1.44
CA GLU A 115 11.41 -10.96 -2.19
C GLU A 115 11.57 -10.37 -3.59
N THR A 116 10.46 -10.11 -4.30
CA THR A 116 10.49 -9.56 -5.67
C THR A 116 10.63 -8.04 -5.65
N PHE A 117 9.83 -7.37 -4.81
CA PHE A 117 9.94 -5.93 -4.60
C PHE A 117 10.35 -5.65 -3.15
N ALA A 118 11.50 -4.98 -2.98
CA ALA A 118 12.10 -4.76 -1.67
C ALA A 118 11.28 -3.82 -0.77
N ASN A 119 10.51 -2.90 -1.35
CA ASN A 119 9.75 -1.90 -0.61
C ASN A 119 8.26 -2.26 -0.63
N GLN A 120 7.74 -2.80 0.48
CA GLN A 120 6.33 -3.25 0.56
C GLN A 120 5.48 -2.38 1.48
N ALA A 121 6.07 -1.82 2.54
CA ALA A 121 5.42 -0.83 3.37
C ALA A 121 6.43 0.20 3.89
N PHE A 122 6.05 1.47 3.95
CA PHE A 122 6.87 2.52 4.53
C PHE A 122 6.04 3.55 5.29
N ARG A 123 6.70 4.29 6.16
CA ARG A 123 6.17 5.44 6.91
C ARG A 123 6.94 6.71 6.59
N TYR A 124 6.24 7.82 6.50
CA TYR A 124 6.80 9.16 6.38
C TYR A 124 6.15 10.11 7.39
N ASP A 125 6.98 10.94 8.03
CA ASP A 125 6.57 11.98 9.01
C ASP A 125 5.51 11.51 10.04
N GLY A 126 5.69 10.28 10.55
CA GLY A 126 4.90 9.68 11.62
C GLY A 126 3.52 9.13 11.21
N SER A 127 2.74 9.86 10.41
CA SER A 127 1.32 9.55 10.15
C SER A 127 0.96 9.26 8.69
N ALA A 128 1.92 9.37 7.76
CA ALA A 128 1.75 8.98 6.38
C ALA A 128 2.32 7.58 6.14
N TYR A 129 1.51 6.68 5.59
CA TYR A 129 1.88 5.30 5.32
C TYR A 129 1.63 4.96 3.84
N GLY A 130 2.55 4.22 3.25
CA GLY A 130 2.37 3.61 1.94
C GLY A 130 2.46 2.10 2.04
N LEU A 131 1.44 1.39 1.55
CA LEU A 131 1.37 -0.07 1.47
C LEU A 131 1.30 -0.49 0.00
N GLN A 132 2.27 -1.25 -0.50
CA GLN A 132 2.27 -1.73 -1.88
C GLN A 132 1.23 -2.84 -2.12
N PHE A 133 0.95 -3.61 -1.08
CA PHE A 133 -0.01 -4.70 -1.07
C PHE A 133 -1.43 -4.22 -0.70
N HIS A 134 -2.40 -5.14 -0.80
CA HIS A 134 -3.81 -4.89 -0.60
C HIS A 134 -4.36 -5.63 0.63
N PRO A 135 -4.29 -5.03 1.83
CA PRO A 135 -4.91 -5.62 3.02
C PRO A 135 -6.45 -5.53 3.00
N GLU A 136 -7.02 -4.68 2.14
CA GLU A 136 -8.45 -4.35 2.08
C GLU A 136 -9.28 -5.27 1.17
N VAL A 137 -8.62 -6.19 0.44
CA VAL A 137 -9.29 -7.02 -0.57
C VAL A 137 -10.26 -8.01 0.05
N THR A 138 -11.54 -7.83 -0.27
CA THR A 138 -12.60 -8.77 0.10
C THR A 138 -12.72 -9.92 -0.90
N ARG A 139 -13.44 -10.99 -0.52
CA ARG A 139 -13.73 -12.12 -1.43
C ARG A 139 -14.46 -11.71 -2.71
N LEU A 140 -15.38 -10.76 -2.62
CA LEU A 140 -16.10 -10.25 -3.80
C LEU A 140 -15.18 -9.47 -4.73
N MET A 141 -14.30 -8.63 -4.17
CA MET A 141 -13.28 -7.90 -4.94
C MET A 141 -12.32 -8.87 -5.62
N MET A 142 -11.82 -9.85 -4.88
CA MET A 142 -10.91 -10.88 -5.41
C MET A 142 -11.56 -11.66 -6.55
N HIS A 143 -12.81 -12.10 -6.41
CA HIS A 143 -13.52 -12.78 -7.48
C HIS A 143 -13.63 -11.89 -8.74
N ARG A 144 -14.02 -10.61 -8.56
CA ARG A 144 -14.11 -9.66 -9.67
C ARG A 144 -12.75 -9.46 -10.35
N TRP A 145 -11.68 -9.29 -9.57
CA TRP A 145 -10.33 -9.08 -10.10
C TRP A 145 -9.81 -10.34 -10.81
N SER A 146 -10.02 -11.53 -10.26
CA SER A 146 -9.60 -12.78 -10.88
C SER A 146 -10.28 -13.03 -12.23
N VAL A 147 -11.53 -12.59 -12.39
CA VAL A 147 -12.26 -12.70 -13.67
C VAL A 147 -11.82 -11.61 -14.65
N THR A 148 -11.88 -10.35 -14.25
CA THR A 148 -11.59 -9.21 -15.15
C THR A 148 -10.12 -9.07 -15.50
N GLY A 149 -9.23 -9.51 -14.61
CA GLY A 149 -7.78 -9.47 -14.73
C GLY A 149 -7.16 -10.80 -15.14
N ALA A 150 -7.93 -11.81 -15.54
CA ALA A 150 -7.43 -13.17 -15.82
C ALA A 150 -6.28 -13.21 -16.82
N HIS A 151 -6.27 -12.29 -17.79
CA HIS A 151 -5.21 -12.13 -18.78
C HIS A 151 -3.85 -11.78 -18.16
N ARG A 152 -3.78 -11.39 -16.89
CA ARG A 152 -2.54 -11.07 -16.17
C ARG A 152 -1.87 -12.28 -15.53
N PHE A 153 -2.56 -13.42 -15.44
CA PHE A 153 -2.01 -14.65 -14.84
C PHE A 153 -0.91 -15.32 -15.69
N VAL A 154 -0.72 -14.86 -16.93
CA VAL A 154 0.39 -15.32 -17.78
C VAL A 154 1.68 -14.52 -17.58
N LEU A 155 1.64 -13.46 -16.75
CA LEU A 155 2.82 -12.62 -16.49
C LEU A 155 3.82 -13.36 -15.59
N LYS A 156 5.11 -13.11 -15.81
CA LYS A 156 6.19 -13.73 -15.04
C LYS A 156 6.05 -13.34 -13.56
N GLY A 157 5.89 -14.33 -12.70
CA GLY A 157 5.72 -14.15 -11.25
C GLY A 157 4.26 -14.13 -10.78
N ALA A 158 3.27 -13.99 -11.66
CA ALA A 158 1.85 -14.02 -11.28
C ALA A 158 1.39 -15.43 -10.87
N GLN A 159 0.45 -15.50 -9.92
CA GLN A 159 -0.24 -16.73 -9.55
C GLN A 159 -1.45 -16.97 -10.47
N HIS A 160 -1.89 -18.23 -10.55
CA HIS A 160 -3.10 -18.60 -11.28
C HIS A 160 -4.37 -18.27 -10.48
N GLY A 161 -5.49 -18.03 -11.19
CA GLY A 161 -6.79 -17.69 -10.61
C GLY A 161 -7.24 -18.55 -9.42
N SER A 162 -6.99 -19.86 -9.45
CA SER A 162 -7.31 -20.80 -8.36
C SER A 162 -6.50 -20.56 -7.08
N GLU A 163 -5.26 -20.10 -7.21
CA GLU A 163 -4.36 -19.85 -6.08
C GLU A 163 -4.79 -18.62 -5.27
N HIS A 164 -5.38 -17.60 -5.92
CA HIS A 164 -5.94 -16.45 -5.20
C HIS A 164 -7.03 -16.86 -4.20
N LEU A 165 -7.98 -17.70 -4.65
CA LEU A 165 -9.10 -18.13 -3.81
C LEU A 165 -8.63 -19.06 -2.68
N SER A 166 -7.71 -19.98 -2.98
CA SER A 166 -7.09 -20.84 -1.96
C SER A 166 -6.29 -20.03 -0.95
N GLY A 167 -5.48 -19.08 -1.43
CA GLY A 167 -4.69 -18.17 -0.58
C GLY A 167 -5.57 -17.32 0.32
N GLN A 168 -6.74 -16.87 -0.15
CA GLN A 168 -7.68 -16.15 0.69
C GLN A 168 -8.14 -16.99 1.88
N ILE A 169 -8.47 -18.26 1.67
CA ILE A 169 -8.90 -19.15 2.75
C ILE A 169 -7.78 -19.30 3.81
N LEU A 170 -6.53 -19.30 3.37
CA LEU A 170 -5.37 -19.50 4.25
C LEU A 170 -4.92 -18.22 4.98
N TYR A 171 -4.91 -17.07 4.30
CA TYR A 171 -4.17 -15.89 4.74
C TYR A 171 -5.05 -14.67 5.06
N ASP A 172 -6.34 -14.68 4.72
CA ASP A 172 -7.21 -13.52 4.92
C ASP A 172 -7.43 -13.15 6.39
N ALA A 173 -7.58 -14.15 7.28
CA ALA A 173 -7.85 -13.88 8.69
C ALA A 173 -6.70 -13.12 9.40
N PRO A 174 -5.42 -13.56 9.28
CA PRO A 174 -4.28 -12.78 9.78
C PRO A 174 -4.20 -11.36 9.19
N VAL A 175 -4.43 -11.21 7.88
CA VAL A 175 -4.39 -9.91 7.20
C VAL A 175 -5.47 -8.97 7.72
N ARG A 176 -6.71 -9.45 7.90
CA ARG A 176 -7.81 -8.65 8.46
C ARG A 176 -7.55 -8.25 9.90
N ASN A 177 -7.03 -9.16 10.72
CA ASN A 177 -6.68 -8.85 12.11
C ASN A 177 -5.59 -7.77 12.16
N TRP A 178 -4.55 -7.90 11.33
CA TRP A 178 -3.50 -6.89 11.20
C TRP A 178 -4.07 -5.55 10.73
N LEU A 179 -4.91 -5.54 9.69
CA LEU A 179 -5.50 -4.32 9.15
C LEU A 179 -6.32 -3.58 10.20
N SER A 180 -7.13 -4.30 11.00
CA SER A 180 -7.90 -3.68 12.08
C SER A 180 -7.00 -2.95 13.07
N GLY A 181 -5.96 -3.63 13.58
CA GLY A 181 -5.02 -3.02 14.52
C GLY A 181 -4.20 -1.89 13.89
N PHE A 182 -3.82 -2.03 12.62
CA PHE A 182 -3.13 -0.99 11.87
C PHE A 182 -4.00 0.27 11.72
N LEU A 183 -5.28 0.15 11.39
CA LEU A 183 -6.19 1.29 11.25
C LEU A 183 -6.43 1.99 12.59
N ASP A 184 -6.56 1.23 13.68
CA ASP A 184 -6.66 1.78 15.03
C ASP A 184 -5.40 2.59 15.40
N HIS A 185 -4.21 2.08 15.08
CA HIS A 185 -2.94 2.79 15.27
C HIS A 185 -2.82 4.02 14.36
N TRP A 186 -3.15 3.89 13.08
CA TRP A 186 -2.99 4.91 12.06
C TRP A 186 -3.84 6.17 12.34
N LEU A 187 -5.05 5.99 12.88
CA LEU A 187 -5.97 7.09 13.18
C LEU A 187 -5.76 7.71 14.57
N GLN A 188 -4.83 7.21 15.38
CA GLN A 188 -4.55 7.81 16.69
C GLN A 188 -3.95 9.22 16.55
N PRO A 189 -4.40 10.19 17.36
CA PRO A 189 -3.77 11.51 17.42
C PRO A 189 -2.29 11.41 17.80
N ALA A 190 -1.45 12.27 17.21
CA ALA A 190 -0.01 12.29 17.46
C ALA A 190 0.37 12.46 18.95
N GLU A 191 -0.50 13.05 19.77
CA GLU A 191 -0.30 13.25 21.21
C GLU A 191 -0.37 11.95 22.02
N THR A 192 -1.06 10.91 21.54
CA THR A 192 -1.23 9.64 22.25
C THR A 192 -0.10 8.65 21.95
N ALA A 193 0.45 8.67 20.73
CA ALA A 193 1.51 7.76 20.30
C ALA A 193 2.85 8.00 21.03
N ALA A 194 3.12 9.23 21.49
CA ALA A 194 4.36 9.56 22.21
C ALA A 194 4.38 9.07 23.68
N GLN A 195 3.23 8.67 24.24
CA GLN A 195 3.11 8.16 25.61
C GLN A 195 3.06 6.62 25.68
N ALA A 196 2.98 5.94 24.54
CA ALA A 196 2.88 4.48 24.44
C ALA A 196 4.18 3.80 23.95
N ALA A 197 5.26 4.57 23.75
CA ALA A 197 6.57 4.10 23.27
C ALA A 197 7.62 4.04 24.37
#